data_AF-A0A9R1AEG4-F1
#
_entry.id   AF-A0A9R1AEG4-F1
#
_cell.length_a   1.000
_cell.length_b   1.000
_cell.length_c   1.000
_cell.angle_alpha   90.00
_cell.angle_beta   90.00
_cell.angle_gamma   90.00
#
_symmetry.space_group_name_H-M   'P 1'
#
loop_
_entity.id
_entity.type
_entity.pdbx_description
1 polymer ?
#
loop_
_entity_poly.entity_id
_entity_poly.type
_entity_poly.pdbx_seq_one_letter_code
_entity_poly.pdbx_strand_id
1 'polypeptide(L)'
;MASRVEIFKAKNGPVSYCMLRGYNDDAVAPPQGAAYDKCREDVTKALKISAPCQAKNCTFNGAWNGGGGPGQADLYVTSSFYYMAADVGLIDSEATSGKTTPAAFRAAAEKICPMGFVEAKAAYPKVRSVDAPFICMDLIYQYSLLVDGFGLEPTKEITVAQKVKHGEYFIEAAWALGEAIEAVSPTKRLNDA
;
A
#
# COMPACT_ATOMS: atom_id res chain seq x y z
N MET A 1 10.63 -1.86 0.56
CA MET A 1 9.74 -1.84 -0.63
C MET A 1 10.42 -1.07 -1.75
N ALA A 2 10.26 -1.47 -3.02
CA ALA A 2 10.85 -0.74 -4.16
C ALA A 2 10.36 0.71 -4.25
N SER A 3 9.12 0.97 -3.83
CA SER A 3 8.52 2.30 -3.74
C SER A 3 9.35 3.29 -2.92
N ARG A 4 10.01 2.85 -1.83
CA ARG A 4 10.84 3.72 -0.99
C ARG A 4 11.95 4.40 -1.80
N VAL A 5 12.58 3.65 -2.71
CA VAL A 5 13.64 4.17 -3.58
C VAL A 5 13.10 5.26 -4.51
N GLU A 6 11.93 5.04 -5.11
CA GLU A 6 11.32 6.03 -6.01
C GLU A 6 10.88 7.30 -5.26
N ILE A 7 10.36 7.15 -4.03
CA ILE A 7 10.02 8.28 -3.16
C ILE A 7 11.27 9.08 -2.80
N PHE A 8 12.38 8.41 -2.47
CA PHE A 8 13.65 9.08 -2.20
C PHE A 8 14.25 9.78 -3.41
N LYS A 9 14.03 9.27 -4.62
CA LYS A 9 14.44 9.95 -5.86
C LYS A 9 13.58 11.17 -6.18
N ALA A 10 12.29 11.13 -5.81
CA ALA A 10 11.34 12.19 -6.09
C ALA A 10 11.45 13.40 -5.13
N LYS A 11 12.08 13.23 -3.96
CA LYS A 11 12.22 14.30 -2.96
C LYS A 11 13.09 15.44 -3.48
N ASN A 12 12.75 16.66 -3.06
CA ASN A 12 13.53 17.85 -3.36
C ASN A 12 14.59 18.09 -2.27
N GLY A 13 15.85 17.83 -2.61
CA GLY A 13 16.99 18.11 -1.73
C GLY A 13 17.38 16.95 -0.81
N PRO A 14 18.24 17.20 0.19
CA PRO A 14 18.83 16.13 1.00
C PRO A 14 17.86 15.57 2.04
N VAL A 15 16.91 16.37 2.51
CA VAL A 15 15.97 16.01 3.59
C VAL A 15 14.77 15.24 3.05
N SER A 16 14.33 14.19 3.77
CA SER A 16 13.10 13.46 3.47
C SER A 16 12.04 13.71 4.54
N TYR A 17 10.93 14.33 4.16
CA TYR A 17 9.78 14.53 5.04
C TYR A 17 8.97 13.25 5.30
N CYS A 18 9.39 12.11 4.73
CA CYS A 18 8.79 10.81 4.98
C CYS A 18 9.47 10.01 6.10
N MET A 19 10.61 10.50 6.62
CA MET A 19 11.42 9.79 7.61
C MET A 19 11.14 10.27 9.04
N LEU A 20 11.00 9.32 9.96
CA LEU A 20 10.79 9.64 11.37
C LEU A 20 11.99 10.38 11.99
N ARG A 21 11.69 11.30 12.91
CA ARG A 21 12.70 12.04 13.69
C ARG A 21 13.59 11.07 14.49
N GLY A 22 14.89 11.34 14.50
CA GLY A 22 15.86 10.60 15.32
C GLY A 22 16.38 9.31 14.69
N TYR A 23 16.06 9.07 13.41
CA TYR A 23 16.70 8.05 12.58
C TYR A 23 17.78 8.69 11.70
N ASN A 24 19.01 8.17 11.74
CA ASN A 24 20.21 8.86 11.22
C ASN A 24 21.04 8.07 10.18
N ASP A 25 20.55 6.95 9.65
CA ASP A 25 21.31 6.13 8.68
C ASP A 25 21.06 6.54 7.22
N ASP A 26 19.93 6.11 6.65
CA ASP A 26 19.76 6.05 5.18
C ASP A 26 19.20 7.32 4.52
N ALA A 27 18.57 8.20 5.30
CA ALA A 27 18.02 9.45 4.82
C ALA A 27 17.92 10.47 5.94
N VAL A 28 18.29 11.73 5.64
CA VAL A 28 18.24 12.80 6.62
C VAL A 28 16.78 13.17 6.90
N ALA A 29 16.27 12.78 8.07
CA ALA A 29 15.00 13.28 8.57
C ALA A 29 15.13 14.77 8.93
N PRO A 30 14.11 15.61 8.69
CA PRO A 30 14.11 16.98 9.18
C PRO A 30 14.11 16.99 10.72
N PRO A 31 14.63 18.07 11.37
CA PRO A 31 14.63 18.18 12.83
C PRO A 31 13.25 17.98 13.48
N GLN A 32 12.19 18.45 12.79
CA GLN A 32 10.80 18.32 13.21
C GLN A 32 10.18 16.93 12.94
N GLY A 33 10.88 16.02 12.26
CA GLY A 33 10.36 14.70 11.88
C GLY A 33 9.47 14.68 10.65
N ALA A 34 8.93 13.51 10.33
CA ALA A 34 8.13 13.32 9.14
C ALA A 34 6.89 14.25 9.16
N ALA A 35 6.51 14.72 7.97
CA ALA A 35 5.37 15.60 7.79
C ALA A 35 4.47 14.99 6.72
N TYR A 36 3.24 14.66 7.09
CA TYR A 36 2.30 13.92 6.25
C TYR A 36 2.13 14.58 4.86
N ASP A 37 1.76 15.86 4.81
CA ASP A 37 1.45 16.54 3.54
C ASP A 37 2.68 16.60 2.62
N LYS A 38 3.85 16.95 3.17
CA LYS A 38 5.10 17.04 2.40
C LYS A 38 5.57 15.67 1.91
N CYS A 39 5.45 14.64 2.74
CA CYS A 39 5.74 13.28 2.31
C CYS A 39 4.78 12.82 1.20
N ARG A 40 3.49 13.15 1.31
CA ARG A 40 2.50 12.81 0.29
C ARG A 40 2.78 13.51 -1.05
N GLU A 41 3.29 14.74 -1.04
CA GLU A 41 3.79 15.39 -2.26
C GLU A 41 4.92 14.57 -2.92
N ASP A 42 5.89 14.10 -2.15
CA ASP A 42 6.99 13.28 -2.68
C ASP A 42 6.50 11.92 -3.19
N VAL A 43 5.55 11.29 -2.48
CA VAL A 43 4.90 10.04 -2.90
C VAL A 43 4.13 10.20 -4.21
N THR A 44 3.31 11.25 -4.34
CA THR A 44 2.51 11.49 -5.55
C THR A 44 3.38 11.88 -6.75
N LYS A 45 4.50 12.59 -6.53
CA LYS A 45 5.53 12.79 -7.55
C LYS A 45 6.16 11.47 -7.97
N ALA A 46 6.52 10.59 -7.02
CA ALA A 46 7.09 9.28 -7.30
C ALA A 46 6.14 8.37 -8.09
N LEU A 47 4.84 8.42 -7.80
CA LEU A 47 3.80 7.72 -8.56
C LEU A 47 3.62 8.31 -9.98
N LYS A 48 4.05 9.56 -10.22
CA LYS A 48 3.84 10.28 -11.49
C LYS A 48 2.36 10.39 -11.84
N ILE A 49 1.55 10.84 -10.88
CA ILE A 49 0.09 11.04 -11.05
C ILE A 49 -0.22 12.01 -12.20
N SER A 50 0.64 13.01 -12.43
CA SER A 50 0.46 14.02 -13.49
C SER A 50 0.99 13.59 -14.87
N ALA A 51 1.42 12.33 -15.04
CA ALA A 51 1.90 11.85 -16.33
C ALA A 51 0.78 11.91 -17.40
N PRO A 52 1.08 12.26 -18.66
CA PRO A 52 0.09 12.29 -19.73
C PRO A 52 -0.62 10.95 -19.90
N CYS A 53 -1.95 10.97 -20.02
CA CYS A 53 -2.76 9.79 -20.29
C CYS A 53 -3.12 9.71 -21.78
N GLN A 54 -2.69 8.64 -22.44
CA GLN A 54 -3.03 8.37 -23.85
C GLN A 54 -4.30 7.51 -24.01
N ALA A 55 -4.83 7.00 -22.90
CA ALA A 55 -6.10 6.29 -22.84
C ALA A 55 -7.23 7.20 -22.35
N LYS A 56 -8.46 6.69 -22.27
CA LYS A 56 -9.62 7.45 -21.77
C LYS A 56 -9.42 7.95 -20.34
N ASN A 57 -8.94 7.08 -19.46
CA ASN A 57 -8.62 7.36 -18.06
C ASN A 57 -7.40 6.53 -17.65
N CYS A 58 -6.52 7.09 -16.83
CA CYS A 58 -5.32 6.40 -16.37
C CYS A 58 -5.28 6.33 -14.85
N THR A 59 -4.46 5.41 -14.33
CA THR A 59 -4.09 5.34 -12.92
C THR A 59 -2.95 6.32 -12.66
N PHE A 60 -1.71 5.85 -12.74
CA PHE A 60 -0.50 6.64 -12.56
C PHE A 60 0.51 6.30 -13.65
N ASN A 61 1.46 7.20 -13.90
CA ASN A 61 2.48 7.04 -14.96
C ASN A 61 1.88 6.69 -16.35
N GLY A 62 0.69 7.22 -16.66
CA GLY A 62 0.02 7.01 -17.95
C GLY A 62 -0.55 5.62 -18.20
N ALA A 63 -0.60 4.74 -17.20
CA ALA A 63 -1.18 3.40 -17.34
C ALA A 63 -2.71 3.45 -17.40
N TRP A 64 -3.32 2.78 -18.39
CA TRP A 64 -4.78 2.72 -18.52
C TRP A 64 -5.44 2.03 -17.31
N ASN A 65 -6.54 2.59 -16.80
CA ASN A 65 -7.22 2.10 -15.60
C ASN A 65 -8.22 0.95 -15.82
N GLY A 66 -8.37 0.46 -17.06
CA GLY A 66 -9.30 -0.62 -17.40
C GLY A 66 -10.78 -0.19 -17.48
N GLY A 67 -11.11 1.08 -17.26
CA GLY A 67 -12.48 1.61 -17.35
C GLY A 67 -13.34 1.44 -16.10
N GLY A 68 -12.85 0.77 -15.06
CA GLY A 68 -13.58 0.54 -13.80
C GLY A 68 -14.77 -0.41 -13.97
N GLY A 69 -15.82 -0.18 -13.18
CA GLY A 69 -17.09 -0.93 -13.29
C GLY A 69 -17.31 -1.98 -12.19
N PRO A 70 -18.36 -2.81 -12.31
CA PRO A 70 -18.81 -3.71 -11.24
C PRO A 70 -17.76 -4.72 -10.79
N GLY A 71 -16.80 -5.09 -11.65
CA GLY A 71 -15.69 -5.99 -11.31
C GLY A 71 -14.71 -5.42 -10.27
N GLN A 72 -14.81 -4.13 -9.93
CA GLN A 72 -14.05 -3.47 -8.87
C GLN A 72 -14.91 -3.13 -7.64
N ALA A 73 -16.14 -3.64 -7.57
CA ALA A 73 -17.02 -3.44 -6.41
C ALA A 73 -16.40 -4.03 -5.15
N ASP A 74 -15.94 -5.28 -5.22
CA ASP A 74 -15.29 -6.00 -4.13
C ASP A 74 -13.79 -6.14 -4.41
N LEU A 75 -12.95 -5.56 -3.55
CA LEU A 75 -11.51 -5.56 -3.72
C LEU A 75 -10.83 -6.33 -2.59
N TYR A 76 -10.04 -7.33 -2.98
CA TYR A 76 -9.07 -8.00 -2.13
C TYR A 76 -7.68 -7.43 -2.37
N VAL A 77 -7.06 -6.90 -1.32
CA VAL A 77 -5.76 -6.24 -1.37
C VAL A 77 -4.78 -7.02 -0.49
N THR A 78 -3.77 -7.62 -1.09
CA THR A 78 -2.98 -8.68 -0.42
C THR A 78 -1.57 -8.23 -0.05
N SER A 79 -0.79 -9.14 0.54
CA SER A 79 0.63 -8.97 0.84
C SER A 79 0.91 -7.74 1.73
N SER A 80 1.68 -6.74 1.26
CA SER A 80 2.12 -5.61 2.09
C SER A 80 0.99 -4.77 2.65
N PHE A 81 -0.17 -4.72 1.99
CA PHE A 81 -1.34 -4.02 2.51
C PHE A 81 -1.92 -4.71 3.74
N TYR A 82 -1.98 -6.05 3.71
CA TYR A 82 -2.36 -6.84 4.87
C TYR A 82 -1.34 -6.69 6.00
N TYR A 83 -0.05 -6.85 5.74
CA TYR A 83 0.97 -6.77 6.78
C TYR A 83 0.96 -5.40 7.45
N MET A 84 0.90 -4.33 6.67
CA MET A 84 0.82 -2.98 7.22
C MET A 84 -0.45 -2.78 8.05
N ALA A 85 -1.61 -3.21 7.55
CA ALA A 85 -2.86 -3.11 8.29
C ALA A 85 -2.82 -3.88 9.62
N ALA A 86 -2.23 -5.07 9.64
CA ALA A 86 -2.05 -5.86 10.86
C ALA A 86 -1.03 -5.21 11.82
N ASP A 87 0.11 -4.78 11.31
CA ASP A 87 1.24 -4.25 12.10
C ASP A 87 0.89 -2.91 12.77
N VAL A 88 0.05 -2.10 12.14
CA VAL A 88 -0.41 -0.80 12.67
C VAL A 88 -1.78 -0.85 13.35
N GLY A 89 -2.39 -2.05 13.44
CA GLY A 89 -3.63 -2.28 14.18
C GLY A 89 -4.90 -1.77 13.49
N LEU A 90 -4.94 -1.76 12.15
CA LEU A 90 -6.16 -1.49 11.37
C LEU A 90 -7.09 -2.71 11.28
N ILE A 91 -6.53 -3.91 11.49
CA ILE A 91 -7.24 -5.18 11.56
C ILE A 91 -6.72 -5.99 12.75
N ASP A 92 -7.45 -7.05 13.14
CA ASP A 92 -6.91 -8.06 14.03
C ASP A 92 -5.72 -8.76 13.35
N SER A 93 -4.55 -8.63 13.95
CA SER A 93 -3.30 -9.20 13.44
C SER A 93 -3.24 -10.73 13.49
N GLU A 94 -4.09 -11.36 14.30
CA GLU A 94 -4.18 -12.83 14.36
C GLU A 94 -5.15 -13.38 13.30
N ALA A 95 -5.97 -12.52 12.70
CA ALA A 95 -6.90 -12.89 11.64
C ALA A 95 -6.20 -12.94 10.28
N THR A 96 -6.48 -13.95 9.47
CA THR A 96 -5.86 -14.14 8.14
C THR A 96 -6.32 -13.14 7.07
N SER A 97 -7.39 -12.40 7.36
CA SER A 97 -7.93 -11.30 6.54
C SER A 97 -8.78 -10.37 7.42
N GLY A 98 -8.99 -9.14 6.95
CA GLY A 98 -9.81 -8.16 7.66
C GLY A 98 -10.31 -7.07 6.73
N LYS A 99 -11.36 -6.37 7.16
CA LYS A 99 -11.94 -5.22 6.43
C LYS A 99 -11.34 -3.92 6.94
N THR A 100 -11.03 -3.02 6.02
CA THR A 100 -10.53 -1.67 6.34
C THR A 100 -10.88 -0.69 5.20
N THR A 101 -10.39 0.54 5.27
CA THR A 101 -10.59 1.56 4.23
C THR A 101 -9.27 2.27 3.92
N PRO A 102 -9.07 2.83 2.71
CA PRO A 102 -7.92 3.69 2.43
C PRO A 102 -7.78 4.85 3.45
N ALA A 103 -8.89 5.45 3.90
CA ALA A 103 -8.89 6.48 4.92
C ALA A 103 -8.28 6.03 6.26
N ALA A 104 -8.40 4.75 6.62
CA ALA A 104 -7.78 4.20 7.83
C ALA A 104 -6.25 4.18 7.73
N PHE A 105 -5.68 3.86 6.56
CA PHE A 105 -4.23 3.99 6.32
C PHE A 105 -3.76 5.44 6.44
N ARG A 106 -4.53 6.39 5.89
CA ARG A 106 -4.26 7.82 6.05
C ARG A 106 -4.28 8.24 7.52
N ALA A 107 -5.30 7.86 8.28
CA ALA A 107 -5.41 8.23 9.69
C ALA A 107 -4.25 7.65 10.52
N ALA A 108 -3.82 6.42 10.23
CA ALA A 108 -2.63 5.85 10.83
C ALA A 108 -1.37 6.65 10.46
N ALA A 109 -1.21 7.05 9.20
CA ALA A 109 -0.09 7.90 8.78
C ALA A 109 -0.08 9.24 9.52
N GLU A 110 -1.20 9.95 9.56
CA GLU A 110 -1.34 11.24 10.25
C GLU A 110 -0.99 11.14 11.74
N LYS A 111 -1.29 10.01 12.38
CA LYS A 111 -0.91 9.73 13.77
C LYS A 111 0.58 9.41 13.92
N ILE A 112 1.16 8.64 13.00
CA ILE A 112 2.52 8.09 13.13
C ILE A 112 3.60 9.06 12.67
N CYS A 113 3.38 9.80 11.58
CA CYS A 113 4.36 10.71 11.02
C CYS A 113 4.95 11.74 12.02
N PRO A 114 4.19 12.34 12.96
CA PRO A 114 4.78 13.26 13.94
C PRO A 114 5.62 12.57 15.04
N MET A 115 5.59 11.24 15.14
CA MET A 115 6.32 10.50 16.18
C MET A 115 7.84 10.48 15.93
N GLY A 116 8.60 10.33 17.01
CA GLY A 116 10.02 9.95 16.92
C GLY A 116 10.20 8.48 16.53
N PHE A 117 11.36 8.10 16.01
CA PHE A 117 11.69 6.71 15.67
C PHE A 117 11.53 5.76 16.87
N VAL A 118 12.07 6.12 18.03
CA VAL A 118 11.99 5.32 19.26
C VAL A 118 10.54 5.19 19.75
N GLU A 119 9.78 6.28 19.66
CA GLU A 119 8.36 6.33 20.04
C GLU A 119 7.51 5.45 19.13
N ALA A 120 7.66 5.57 17.81
CA ALA A 120 6.94 4.74 16.85
C ALA A 120 7.24 3.25 17.03
N LYS A 121 8.50 2.90 17.29
CA LYS A 121 8.90 1.50 17.57
C LYS A 121 8.22 0.96 18.84
N ALA A 122 8.08 1.78 19.87
CA ALA A 122 7.39 1.39 21.10
C ALA A 122 5.87 1.30 20.91
N ALA A 123 5.27 2.23 20.16
CA ALA A 123 3.83 2.28 19.91
C ALA A 123 3.35 1.19 18.94
N TYR A 124 4.20 0.74 18.02
CA TYR A 124 3.89 -0.24 16.97
C TYR A 124 4.88 -1.41 16.98
N PRO A 125 4.87 -2.25 18.02
CA PRO A 125 5.89 -3.29 18.23
C PRO A 125 5.83 -4.44 17.20
N LYS A 126 4.73 -4.58 16.46
CA LYS A 126 4.60 -5.58 15.39
C LYS A 126 5.31 -5.16 14.11
N VAL A 127 5.52 -3.86 13.91
CA VAL A 127 6.30 -3.34 12.79
C VAL A 127 7.76 -3.76 12.98
N ARG A 128 8.33 -4.41 11.96
CA ARG A 128 9.73 -4.86 12.01
C ARG A 128 10.65 -3.67 12.29
N SER A 129 11.65 -3.86 13.14
CA SER A 129 12.57 -2.79 13.53
C SER A 129 13.29 -2.12 12.34
N VAL A 130 13.55 -2.88 11.27
CA VAL A 130 14.17 -2.39 10.03
C VAL A 130 13.21 -1.56 9.17
N ASP A 131 11.90 -1.66 9.37
CA ASP A 131 10.87 -0.92 8.64
C ASP A 131 10.33 0.26 9.44
N ALA A 132 10.47 0.25 10.77
CA ALA A 132 10.01 1.31 11.66
C ALA A 132 10.43 2.73 11.24
N PRO A 133 11.63 3.00 10.67
CA PRO A 133 11.97 4.33 10.18
C PRO A 133 11.09 4.82 9.00
N PHE A 134 10.55 3.89 8.22
CA PHE A 134 9.83 4.13 6.96
C PHE A 134 8.31 3.99 7.11
N ILE A 135 7.81 3.67 8.31
CA ILE A 135 6.39 3.39 8.55
C ILE A 135 5.46 4.53 8.10
N CYS A 136 5.86 5.80 8.33
CA CYS A 136 5.13 6.96 7.82
C CYS A 136 5.10 6.97 6.28
N MET A 137 6.26 6.77 5.65
CA MET A 137 6.39 6.69 4.19
C MET A 137 5.50 5.59 3.60
N ASP A 138 5.55 4.38 4.18
CA ASP A 138 4.85 3.23 3.65
C ASP A 138 3.33 3.36 3.78
N LEU A 139 2.83 3.92 4.89
CA LEU A 139 1.40 4.20 5.07
C LEU A 139 0.89 5.26 4.08
N ILE A 140 1.66 6.33 3.90
CA ILE A 140 1.34 7.38 2.92
C ILE A 140 1.37 6.80 1.50
N TYR A 141 2.38 5.98 1.18
CA TYR A 141 2.48 5.29 -0.09
C TYR A 141 1.26 4.40 -0.36
N GLN A 142 0.86 3.57 0.62
CA GLN A 142 -0.29 2.68 0.46
C GLN A 142 -1.59 3.47 0.29
N TYR A 143 -1.80 4.53 1.08
CA TYR A 143 -2.95 5.41 0.92
C TYR A 143 -2.97 6.08 -0.46
N SER A 144 -1.87 6.74 -0.85
CA SER A 144 -1.78 7.43 -2.13
C SER A 144 -1.85 6.49 -3.33
N LEU A 145 -1.30 5.28 -3.24
CA LEU A 145 -1.44 4.30 -4.30
C LEU A 145 -2.92 3.90 -4.50
N LEU A 146 -3.66 3.65 -3.42
CA LEU A 146 -5.07 3.26 -3.49
C LEU A 146 -5.95 4.43 -3.98
N VAL A 147 -5.75 5.63 -3.43
CA VAL A 147 -6.63 6.78 -3.71
C VAL A 147 -6.15 7.59 -4.90
N ASP A 148 -4.91 8.10 -4.86
CA ASP A 148 -4.39 8.98 -5.91
C ASP A 148 -4.02 8.19 -7.16
N GLY A 149 -3.49 6.96 -7.01
CA GLY A 149 -3.08 6.09 -8.10
C GLY A 149 -4.24 5.31 -8.72
N PHE A 150 -4.94 4.50 -7.92
CA PHE A 150 -6.01 3.63 -8.41
C PHE A 150 -7.40 4.27 -8.40
N GLY A 151 -7.56 5.46 -7.83
CA GLY A 151 -8.82 6.20 -7.87
C GLY A 151 -9.91 5.64 -6.96
N LEU A 152 -9.57 4.89 -5.91
CA LEU A 152 -10.55 4.41 -4.94
C LEU A 152 -11.06 5.58 -4.09
N GLU A 153 -12.37 5.57 -3.79
CA GLU A 153 -12.92 6.46 -2.76
C GLU A 153 -12.25 6.16 -1.41
N PRO A 154 -11.86 7.18 -0.63
CA PRO A 154 -11.19 6.98 0.65
C PRO A 154 -11.98 6.12 1.65
N THR A 155 -13.31 6.14 1.57
CA THR A 155 -14.23 5.41 2.43
C THR A 155 -14.64 4.04 1.89
N LYS A 156 -14.17 3.66 0.68
CA LYS A 156 -14.48 2.36 0.10
C LYS A 156 -13.93 1.26 1.01
N GLU A 157 -14.81 0.37 1.45
CA GLU A 157 -14.40 -0.82 2.18
C GLU A 157 -13.61 -1.75 1.25
N ILE A 158 -12.45 -2.19 1.74
CA ILE A 158 -11.59 -3.16 1.07
C ILE A 158 -11.31 -4.31 2.03
N THR A 159 -11.07 -5.51 1.47
CA THR A 159 -10.60 -6.65 2.25
C THR A 159 -9.10 -6.76 2.11
N VAL A 160 -8.36 -6.60 3.21
CA VAL A 160 -6.93 -6.95 3.22
C VAL A 160 -6.77 -8.41 3.60
N ALA A 161 -5.95 -9.17 2.87
CA ALA A 161 -5.84 -10.61 3.07
C ALA A 161 -4.42 -11.17 2.91
N GLN A 162 -4.01 -12.00 3.87
CA GLN A 162 -2.88 -12.92 3.71
C GLN A 162 -3.35 -14.29 3.22
N LYS A 163 -4.49 -14.76 3.74
CA LYS A 163 -5.13 -16.00 3.31
C LYS A 163 -6.62 -15.79 3.11
N VAL A 164 -7.21 -16.57 2.22
CA VAL A 164 -8.64 -16.62 1.96
C VAL A 164 -9.21 -17.96 2.45
N LYS A 165 -10.42 -17.93 3.02
CA LYS A 165 -11.09 -19.14 3.48
C LYS A 165 -11.68 -19.90 2.28
N HIS A 166 -11.42 -21.19 2.21
CA HIS A 166 -12.02 -22.10 1.23
C HIS A 166 -12.41 -23.41 1.91
N GLY A 167 -13.71 -23.61 2.13
CA GLY A 167 -14.20 -24.67 3.02
C GLY A 167 -13.62 -24.53 4.42
N GLU A 168 -12.98 -25.59 4.91
CA GLU A 168 -12.30 -25.63 6.22
C GLU A 168 -10.83 -25.15 6.18
N TYR A 169 -10.32 -24.79 5.00
CA TYR A 169 -8.91 -24.42 4.82
C TYR A 169 -8.71 -22.91 4.62
N PHE A 170 -7.51 -22.45 4.95
CA PHE A 170 -7.04 -21.10 4.63
C PHE A 170 -5.94 -21.19 3.58
N ILE A 171 -6.24 -20.72 2.37
CA ILE A 171 -5.32 -20.75 1.24
C ILE A 171 -4.64 -19.39 1.12
N GLU A 172 -3.34 -19.36 0.85
CA GLU A 172 -2.62 -18.10 0.65
C GLU A 172 -3.27 -17.26 -0.46
N ALA A 173 -3.41 -15.96 -0.20
CA ALA A 173 -3.89 -14.98 -1.15
C ALA A 173 -2.76 -14.61 -2.13
N ALA A 174 -2.32 -15.61 -2.89
CA ALA A 174 -1.18 -15.59 -3.79
C ALA A 174 -1.50 -16.32 -5.11
N TRP A 175 -0.58 -16.20 -6.07
CA TRP A 175 -0.77 -16.65 -7.45
C TRP A 175 -0.77 -18.18 -7.63
N ALA A 176 -0.13 -18.93 -6.74
CA ALA A 176 0.15 -20.36 -6.93
C ALA A 176 -1.11 -21.22 -7.15
N LEU A 177 -2.20 -20.96 -6.41
CA LEU A 177 -3.45 -21.70 -6.63
C LEU A 177 -4.06 -21.36 -8.00
N GLY A 178 -4.03 -20.10 -8.40
CA GLY A 178 -4.55 -19.65 -9.69
C GLY A 178 -3.82 -20.31 -10.86
N GLU A 179 -2.49 -20.38 -10.79
CA GLU A 179 -1.65 -21.09 -11.75
C GLU A 179 -2.02 -22.58 -11.81
N ALA A 180 -2.14 -23.25 -10.66
CA ALA A 180 -2.52 -24.65 -10.62
C ALA A 180 -3.90 -24.90 -11.25
N ILE A 181 -4.88 -24.03 -10.97
CA ILE A 181 -6.21 -24.08 -11.59
C ILE A 181 -6.10 -23.92 -13.10
N GLU A 182 -5.32 -22.95 -13.59
CA GLU A 182 -5.11 -22.74 -15.03
C GLU A 182 -4.50 -23.99 -15.70
N ALA A 183 -3.49 -24.59 -15.07
CA ALA A 183 -2.80 -25.78 -15.58
C ALA A 183 -3.70 -27.02 -15.67
N VAL A 184 -4.68 -27.18 -14.77
CA VAL A 184 -5.60 -28.34 -14.76
C VAL A 184 -6.97 -28.04 -15.37
N SER A 185 -7.25 -26.78 -15.68
CA SER A 185 -8.52 -26.39 -16.31
C SER A 185 -8.59 -26.98 -17.71
N PRO A 186 -9.73 -27.58 -18.11
CA PRO A 186 -9.91 -28.02 -19.48
C PRO A 186 -9.72 -26.81 -20.39
N THR A 187 -8.70 -26.86 -21.25
CA THR A 187 -8.61 -25.93 -22.37
C THR A 187 -9.86 -26.19 -23.19
N LYS A 188 -10.86 -25.29 -23.14
CA LYS A 188 -11.91 -25.29 -24.15
C LYS A 188 -11.18 -25.32 -25.48
N ARG A 189 -11.31 -26.42 -26.22
CA ARG A 189 -10.77 -26.58 -27.56
C ARG A 189 -11.24 -25.37 -28.34
N LEU A 190 -10.33 -24.49 -28.75
CA LEU A 190 -10.57 -23.38 -29.66
C LEU A 190 -10.96 -23.85 -31.08
N ASN A 191 -11.47 -25.07 -31.23
CA ASN A 191 -11.75 -25.72 -32.52
C ASN A 191 -13.26 -25.95 -32.77
N ASP A 192 -14.15 -25.47 -31.90
CA ASP A 192 -15.60 -25.60 -32.09
C ASP A 192 -16.28 -24.23 -32.31
N ALA A 193 -15.72 -23.41 -33.21
CA ALA A 193 -16.35 -22.20 -33.76
C ALA A 193 -16.13 -22.11 -35.27
#